data_AF-A0AAN8Q387-F1
#
_entry.id   AF-A0AAN8Q387-F1
#
_cell.length_a   1.000
_cell.length_b   1.000
_cell.length_c   1.000
_cell.angle_alpha   90.00
_cell.angle_beta   90.00
_cell.angle_gamma   90.00
#
_symmetry.space_group_name_H-M   'P 1'
#
loop_
_entity.id
_entity.type
_entity.pdbx_description
1 polymer ?
#
loop_
_entity_poly.entity_id
_entity_poly.type
_entity_poly.pdbx_seq_one_letter_code
_entity_poly.pdbx_strand_id
1 'polypeptide(L)'
;MTDNDVISSIVDVHKTKVTQGQYAYVGDMIALQSFMKANNCSLHIIKEKFLPLYYSVALPMNSSLRDVISKEIIRITESGLVTMWMKKWLGNDNQCSHTPSSSVAAAKILSLIDVQAAFYVVCIGIVVSCCVLLFERLIRLFIVKTVGLNRR
;
A
#
# COMPACT_ATOMS: atom_id res chain seq x y z
N MET A 1 13.46 -25.95 5.71
CA MET A 1 12.68 -24.89 6.39
C MET A 1 13.29 -24.65 7.77
N THR A 2 14.49 -24.09 7.83
CA THR A 2 15.13 -23.58 9.05
C THR A 2 16.12 -22.52 8.58
N ASP A 3 15.61 -21.32 8.34
CA ASP A 3 16.45 -20.18 8.01
C ASP A 3 17.03 -19.67 9.33
N ASN A 4 18.31 -19.96 9.57
CA ASN A 4 19.01 -19.64 10.82
C ASN A 4 19.13 -18.12 11.06
N ASP A 5 18.89 -17.29 10.04
CA ASP A 5 19.03 -15.85 10.17
C ASP A 5 17.77 -15.21 10.78
N VAL A 6 16.64 -15.91 10.88
CA VAL A 6 15.42 -15.37 11.51
C VAL A 6 15.67 -15.02 12.98
N ILE A 7 16.57 -15.77 13.65
CA ILE A 7 16.97 -15.54 15.05
C ILE A 7 18.22 -14.63 15.15
N SER A 8 18.78 -14.20 14.02
CA SER A 8 19.94 -13.31 14.05
C SER A 8 19.61 -12.03 14.81
N SER A 9 20.47 -11.65 15.76
CA SER A 9 20.34 -10.40 16.52
C SER A 9 20.69 -9.16 15.68
N ILE A 10 21.09 -9.35 14.42
CA ILE A 10 21.55 -8.31 13.52
C ILE A 10 20.36 -7.76 12.72
N VAL A 11 19.94 -6.55 13.06
CA VAL A 11 18.78 -5.88 12.45
C VAL A 11 18.93 -5.69 10.93
N ASP A 12 20.15 -5.51 10.43
CA ASP A 12 20.39 -5.26 9.00
C ASP A 12 20.13 -6.48 8.11
N VAL A 13 20.28 -7.70 8.66
CA VAL A 13 19.94 -8.94 7.94
C VAL A 13 18.43 -8.97 7.68
N HIS A 14 17.64 -8.60 8.68
CA HIS A 14 16.18 -8.54 8.59
C HIS A 14 15.73 -7.46 7.62
N LYS A 15 16.38 -6.29 7.62
CA LYS A 15 16.10 -5.20 6.65
C LYS A 15 16.24 -5.67 5.20
N THR A 16 17.31 -6.38 4.87
CA THR A 16 17.53 -6.86 3.50
C THR A 16 16.51 -7.93 3.12
N LYS A 17 16.16 -8.85 4.03
CA LYS A 17 15.13 -9.88 3.78
C LYS A 17 13.74 -9.28 3.57
N VAL A 18 13.37 -8.25 4.34
CA VAL A 18 12.09 -7.54 4.16
C VAL A 18 11.98 -6.93 2.75
N THR A 19 13.07 -6.35 2.23
CA THR A 19 13.08 -5.75 0.88
C THR A 19 12.99 -6.79 -0.24
N GLN A 20 13.48 -8.02 -0.01
CA GLN A 20 13.40 -9.12 -0.98
C GLN A 20 12.00 -9.75 -1.06
N GLY A 21 11.11 -9.43 -0.13
CA GLY A 21 9.75 -9.97 -0.06
C GLY A 21 9.64 -11.31 0.67
N GLN A 22 8.42 -11.79 0.88
CA GLN A 22 8.11 -13.05 1.60
C GLN A 22 8.61 -13.11 3.06
N TYR A 23 8.96 -11.98 3.66
CA TYR A 23 9.43 -11.89 5.03
C TYR A 23 8.78 -10.70 5.75
N ALA A 24 8.34 -10.91 6.98
CA ALA A 24 7.78 -9.87 7.84
C ALA A 24 8.70 -9.67 9.04
N TYR A 25 9.02 -8.40 9.32
CA TYR A 25 9.81 -8.04 10.48
C TYR A 25 8.96 -7.29 11.48
N VAL A 26 8.97 -7.75 12.73
CA VAL A 26 8.32 -7.08 13.85
C VAL A 26 9.41 -6.41 14.67
N GLY A 27 9.26 -5.11 14.88
CA GLY A 27 10.22 -4.30 15.60
C GLY A 27 9.60 -3.01 16.10
N ASP A 28 10.44 -2.17 16.69
CA ASP A 28 10.03 -0.86 17.19
C ASP A 28 9.56 0.07 16.05
N MET A 29 8.46 0.78 16.31
CA MET A 29 7.80 1.66 15.34
C MET A 29 8.75 2.77 14.85
N ILE A 30 9.57 3.34 15.74
CA ILE A 30 10.48 4.43 15.38
C ILE A 30 11.56 3.93 14.42
N ALA A 31 12.13 2.75 14.71
CA ALA A 31 13.10 2.09 13.84
C ALA A 31 12.49 1.72 12.48
N LEU A 32 11.26 1.19 12.45
CA LEU A 32 10.56 0.84 11.21
C LEU A 32 10.24 2.07 10.36
N GLN A 33 9.77 3.16 10.98
CA GLN A 33 9.43 4.40 10.28
C GLN A 33 10.66 5.06 9.63
N SER A 34 11.78 5.09 10.34
CA SER A 34 13.04 5.59 9.76
C SER A 34 13.56 4.71 8.62
N PHE A 35 13.43 3.39 8.74
CA PHE A 35 13.80 2.45 7.68
C PHE A 35 12.90 2.59 6.44
N MET A 36 11.59 2.72 6.62
CA MET A 36 10.64 3.00 5.55
C MET A 36 11.00 4.27 4.78
N LYS A 37 11.35 5.34 5.52
CA LYS A 37 11.79 6.61 4.93
C LYS A 37 13.09 6.48 4.15
N ALA A 38 14.07 5.72 4.67
CA ALA A 38 15.33 5.46 3.98
C ALA A 38 15.13 4.67 2.68
N ASN A 39 14.10 3.81 2.61
CA ASN A 39 13.83 2.95 1.46
C ASN A 39 12.77 3.52 0.48
N ASN A 40 12.69 4.85 0.37
CA ASN A 40 11.75 5.56 -0.51
C ASN A 40 10.28 5.10 -0.39
N CYS A 41 9.84 4.74 0.83
CA CYS A 41 8.45 4.36 1.10
C CYS A 41 7.95 3.12 0.34
N SER A 42 8.85 2.25 -0.12
CA SER A 42 8.51 0.97 -0.78
C SER A 42 7.96 -0.09 0.17
N LEU A 43 8.09 0.14 1.48
CA LEU A 43 7.65 -0.77 2.53
C LEU A 43 6.38 -0.25 3.20
N HIS A 44 5.44 -1.15 3.49
CA HIS A 44 4.23 -0.82 4.22
C HIS A 44 4.31 -1.33 5.66
N ILE A 45 4.04 -0.44 6.61
CA ILE A 45 3.89 -0.78 8.03
C ILE A 45 2.40 -1.00 8.29
N ILE A 46 2.06 -2.13 8.89
CA ILE A 46 0.68 -2.45 9.27
C ILE A 46 0.27 -1.52 10.42
N LYS A 47 -0.96 -1.00 10.37
CA LYS A 47 -1.47 -0.01 11.34
C LYS A 47 -1.62 -0.57 12.77
N GLU A 48 -1.77 -1.89 12.90
CA GLU A 48 -1.97 -2.56 14.18
C GLU A 48 -0.66 -2.68 14.95
N LYS A 49 -0.64 -2.10 16.16
CA LYS A 49 0.48 -2.21 17.08
C LYS A 49 0.23 -3.41 18.00
N PHE A 50 1.01 -4.47 17.82
CA PHE A 50 0.89 -5.68 18.64
C PHE A 50 1.25 -5.44 20.11
N LEU A 51 2.18 -4.52 20.39
CA LEU A 51 2.69 -4.28 21.73
C LEU A 51 2.95 -2.79 21.99
N PRO A 52 2.15 -2.12 22.84
CA PRO A 52 2.42 -0.76 23.26
C PRO A 52 3.55 -0.75 24.30
N LEU A 53 4.78 -0.59 23.84
CA LEU A 53 5.94 -0.36 24.69
C LEU A 53 6.18 1.14 24.89
N TYR A 54 6.50 1.51 26.13
CA TYR A 54 6.85 2.88 26.49
C TYR A 54 8.33 2.96 26.87
N TYR A 55 9.01 4.02 26.43
CA TYR A 55 10.37 4.29 26.88
C TYR A 55 10.35 4.88 28.28
N SER A 56 11.23 4.39 29.14
CA SER A 56 11.40 4.85 30.52
C SER A 56 12.86 5.13 30.83
N VAL A 57 13.11 6.16 31.63
CA VAL A 57 14.46 6.46 32.13
C VAL A 57 14.69 5.70 33.43
N ALA A 58 15.68 4.80 33.43
CA ALA A 58 16.06 4.04 34.62
C ALA A 58 17.06 4.84 35.47
N LEU A 59 16.83 4.83 36.79
CA LEU A 59 17.69 5.49 37.78
C LEU A 59 18.15 4.46 38.83
N PRO A 60 19.34 4.62 39.44
CA PRO A 60 19.78 3.77 40.54
C PRO A 60 18.76 3.74 41.69
N MET A 61 18.68 2.60 42.35
CA MET A 61 17.79 2.41 43.51
C MET A 61 18.13 3.44 44.60
N ASN A 62 17.11 4.07 45.19
CA ASN A 62 17.23 5.08 46.25
C ASN A 62 17.92 6.40 45.84
N SER A 63 17.91 6.76 44.55
CA SER A 63 18.40 8.08 44.11
C SER A 63 17.41 9.20 44.48
N SER A 64 17.90 10.24 45.16
CA SER A 64 17.14 11.47 45.46
C SER A 64 16.73 12.26 44.19
N LEU A 65 17.34 11.93 43.04
CA LEU A 65 17.08 12.58 41.77
C LEU A 65 15.80 12.06 41.08
N ARG A 66 15.28 10.90 41.52
CA ARG A 66 14.10 10.28 40.92
C ARG A 66 12.90 11.23 40.89
N ASP A 67 12.60 11.87 42.02
CA ASP A 67 11.42 12.72 42.15
C ASP A 67 11.54 14.01 41.34
N VAL A 68 12.75 14.59 41.32
CA VAL A 68 13.07 15.79 40.55
C VAL A 68 12.94 15.52 39.05
N ILE A 69 13.56 14.44 38.55
CA ILE A 69 13.48 14.06 37.13
C ILE A 69 12.06 13.69 36.73
N SER A 70 11.36 12.89 37.54
CA SER A 70 9.99 12.49 37.22
C SER A 70 9.07 13.70 37.10
N LYS A 71 9.19 14.67 38.00
CA LYS A 71 8.39 15.90 37.95
C LYS A 71 8.68 16.73 36.70
N GLU A 72 9.94 16.84 36.32
CA GLU A 72 10.32 17.64 35.15
C GLU A 72 9.92 16.95 33.83
N ILE A 73 10.05 15.63 33.73
CA ILE A 73 9.55 14.87 32.57
C ILE A 73 8.05 15.05 32.38
N ILE A 74 7.27 15.04 33.47
CA ILE A 74 5.82 15.29 33.40
C ILE A 74 5.55 16.68 32.84
N ARG A 75 6.23 17.73 33.33
CA ARG A 75 6.07 19.10 32.82
C ARG A 75 6.43 19.24 31.33
N ILE A 76 7.51 18.58 30.89
CA ILE A 76 7.93 18.57 29.48
C ILE A 76 6.91 17.83 28.61
N THR A 77 6.24 16.81 29.17
CA THR A 77 5.19 16.06 28.47
C THR A 77 3.89 16.86 28.39
N GLU A 78 3.45 17.46 29.50
CA GLU A 78 2.25 18.30 29.58
C GLU A 78 2.34 19.55 28.69
N SER A 79 3.52 20.13 28.55
CA SER A 79 3.77 21.24 27.61
C SER A 79 3.74 20.83 26.14
N GLY A 80 3.66 19.52 25.83
CA GLY A 80 3.63 19.00 24.46
C GLY A 80 4.98 19.02 23.74
N LEU A 81 6.07 19.35 24.46
CA LEU A 81 7.41 19.50 23.88
C LEU A 81 7.94 18.17 23.35
N VAL A 82 7.63 17.07 24.04
CA VAL A 82 7.95 15.70 23.59
C VAL A 82 7.35 15.42 22.21
N THR A 83 6.07 15.73 22.01
CA THR A 83 5.38 15.53 20.73
C THR A 83 5.99 16.38 19.62
N MET A 84 6.35 17.64 19.93
CA MET A 84 7.02 18.52 18.98
C MET A 84 8.38 17.97 18.55
N TRP A 85 9.20 17.49 19.49
CA TRP A 85 10.50 16.88 19.18
C TRP A 85 10.35 15.59 18.40
N MET A 86 9.39 14.74 18.78
CA MET A 86 9.13 13.50 18.05
C MET A 86 8.76 13.78 16.59
N LYS A 87 7.87 14.75 16.35
CA LYS A 87 7.49 15.21 15.01
C LYS A 87 8.68 15.80 14.23
N LYS A 88 9.57 16.53 14.91
CA LYS A 88 10.77 17.12 14.30
C LYS A 88 11.78 16.06 13.87
N TRP A 89 12.04 15.05 14.72
CA TRP A 89 13.06 14.03 14.49
C TRP A 89 12.60 12.90 13.57
N LEU A 90 11.37 12.39 13.73
CA LEU A 90 10.81 11.36 12.85
C LEU A 90 10.34 11.96 11.52
N GLY A 91 10.20 13.29 11.46
CA GLY A 91 9.64 14.00 10.32
C GLY A 91 8.12 13.89 10.30
N ASN A 92 7.53 14.71 9.44
CA ASN A 92 6.09 14.74 9.28
C ASN A 92 5.65 13.47 8.52
N ASP A 93 4.62 12.76 9.02
CA ASP A 93 4.10 11.47 8.50
C ASP A 93 3.76 11.49 6.99
N ASN A 94 3.62 12.68 6.42
CA ASN A 94 3.28 12.91 5.03
C ASN A 94 4.40 12.60 4.02
N GLN A 95 5.66 12.39 4.44
CA GLN A 95 6.75 12.06 3.49
C GLN A 95 6.56 10.70 2.82
N CYS A 96 5.94 9.73 3.50
CA CYS A 96 5.60 8.42 2.92
C CYS A 96 4.09 8.19 2.71
N SER A 97 3.27 9.18 3.03
CA SER A 97 1.82 9.16 2.80
C SER A 97 1.44 9.47 1.34
N HIS A 98 2.42 9.59 0.44
CA HIS A 98 2.23 9.69 -1.02
C HIS A 98 2.17 8.35 -1.73
N THR A 99 2.33 7.23 -1.01
CA THR A 99 1.66 6.02 -1.47
C THR A 99 0.17 6.26 -1.25
N PRO A 100 -0.72 5.96 -2.21
CA PRO A 100 -2.15 5.99 -1.95
C PRO A 100 -2.43 4.89 -0.92
N SER A 101 -2.18 5.21 0.35
CA SER A 101 -2.71 4.50 1.49
C SER A 101 -4.19 4.44 1.21
N SER A 102 -4.68 3.22 1.11
CA SER A 102 -6.07 2.81 1.02
C SER A 102 -6.85 3.39 2.21
N SER A 103 -7.00 4.71 2.26
CA SER A 103 -7.95 5.40 3.11
C SER A 103 -9.28 5.27 2.40
N VAL A 104 -10.12 4.42 2.96
CA VAL A 104 -11.49 4.05 2.60
C VAL A 104 -12.48 5.25 2.52
N ALA A 105 -12.01 6.48 2.33
CA ALA A 105 -12.86 7.67 2.26
C ALA A 105 -12.31 8.82 1.38
N ALA A 106 -11.24 8.63 0.62
CA ALA A 106 -10.91 9.54 -0.47
C ALA A 106 -11.57 8.96 -1.72
N ALA A 107 -12.60 9.65 -2.24
CA ALA A 107 -13.41 9.26 -3.39
C ALA A 107 -12.61 8.41 -4.37
N LYS A 108 -12.96 7.12 -4.49
CA LYS A 108 -12.40 6.22 -5.49
C LYS A 108 -12.67 6.90 -6.83
N ILE A 109 -11.67 7.62 -7.35
CA ILE A 109 -11.75 8.26 -8.66
C ILE A 109 -11.92 7.07 -9.58
N LEU A 110 -13.14 6.89 -10.10
CA LEU A 110 -13.44 5.91 -11.14
C LEU A 110 -12.50 6.24 -12.29
N SER A 111 -11.35 5.56 -12.29
CA SER A 111 -10.34 5.75 -13.30
C SER A 111 -10.86 5.08 -14.57
N LEU A 112 -10.51 5.62 -15.73
CA LEU A 112 -10.96 5.07 -17.02
C LEU A 112 -10.63 3.57 -17.15
N ILE A 113 -9.62 3.07 -16.42
CA ILE A 113 -9.24 1.66 -16.30
C ILE A 113 -10.38 0.78 -15.75
N ASP A 114 -11.16 1.26 -14.77
CA ASP A 114 -12.24 0.50 -14.14
C ASP A 114 -13.47 0.40 -15.07
N VAL A 115 -13.64 1.37 -15.99
CA VAL A 115 -14.76 1.43 -16.96
C VAL A 115 -14.38 0.82 -18.31
N GLN A 116 -13.11 0.46 -18.51
CA GLN A 116 -12.57 -0.07 -19.76
C GLN A 116 -13.29 -1.37 -20.21
N ALA A 117 -13.70 -2.20 -19.24
CA ALA A 117 -14.46 -3.42 -19.51
C ALA A 117 -15.80 -3.13 -20.22
N ALA A 118 -16.50 -2.07 -19.82
CA ALA A 118 -17.79 -1.71 -20.41
C ALA A 118 -17.64 -1.28 -21.89
N PHE A 119 -16.57 -0.53 -22.20
CA PHE A 119 -16.26 -0.16 -23.59
C PHE A 119 -15.97 -1.39 -24.47
N TYR A 120 -15.20 -2.35 -23.97
CA TYR A 120 -14.90 -3.57 -24.73
C TYR A 120 -16.15 -4.38 -25.06
N VAL A 121 -17.07 -4.54 -24.11
CA VAL A 121 -18.32 -5.29 -24.34
C VAL A 121 -19.15 -4.64 -25.44
N VAL A 122 -19.28 -3.31 -25.45
CA VAL A 122 -20.02 -2.57 -26.49
C VAL A 122 -19.34 -2.71 -27.85
N CYS A 123 -18.02 -2.55 -27.93
CA CYS A 123 -17.28 -2.70 -29.18
C CYS A 123 -17.43 -4.11 -29.78
N ILE A 124 -17.33 -5.16 -28.97
CA ILE A 124 -17.51 -6.54 -29.42
C ILE A 124 -18.94 -6.75 -29.94
N GLY A 125 -19.95 -6.23 -29.22
CA GLY A 125 -21.35 -6.31 -29.66
C GLY A 125 -21.60 -5.67 -31.03
N ILE A 126 -20.98 -4.51 -31.28
CA ILE A 126 -21.06 -3.81 -32.57
C ILE A 126 -20.39 -4.63 -33.68
N VAL A 127 -19.19 -5.16 -33.42
CA VAL A 127 -18.44 -5.98 -34.40
C VAL A 127 -19.22 -7.24 -34.77
N VAL A 128 -19.75 -7.97 -33.77
CA VAL A 128 -20.53 -9.20 -34.00
C VAL A 128 -21.79 -8.88 -34.80
N SER A 129 -22.52 -7.81 -34.45
CA SER A 129 -23.70 -7.39 -35.20
C SER A 129 -23.38 -7.04 -36.66
N CYS A 130 -22.28 -6.33 -36.89
CA CYS A 130 -21.82 -5.97 -38.22
C CYS A 130 -21.44 -7.22 -39.04
N CYS A 131 -20.72 -8.18 -38.45
CA CYS A 131 -20.39 -9.45 -39.09
C CYS A 131 -21.63 -10.23 -39.51
N VAL A 132 -22.64 -10.37 -38.63
CA VAL A 132 -23.88 -11.10 -38.95
C VAL A 132 -24.61 -10.46 -40.14
N LEU A 133 -24.72 -9.13 -40.16
CA LEU A 133 -25.35 -8.41 -41.27
C LEU A 133 -24.60 -8.59 -42.59
N LEU A 134 -23.26 -8.56 -42.57
CA LEU A 134 -22.44 -8.80 -43.75
C LEU A 134 -22.59 -10.24 -44.26
N PHE A 135 -22.58 -11.23 -43.37
CA PHE A 135 -22.80 -12.64 -43.73
C PHE A 135 -24.19 -12.85 -44.35
N GLU A 136 -25.24 -12.29 -43.75
CA GLU A 136 -26.59 -12.41 -44.27
C GLU A 136 -26.73 -11.74 -45.65
N ARG A 137 -26.15 -10.55 -45.83
CA ARG A 137 -26.09 -9.84 -47.11
C ARG A 137 -25.38 -10.66 -48.18
N LEU A 138 -24.23 -11.26 -47.84
CA LEU A 138 -23.48 -12.12 -48.77
C LEU A 138 -24.29 -13.35 -49.17
N ILE A 139 -24.91 -14.04 -48.22
CA ILE A 139 -25.74 -15.23 -48.49
C ILE A 139 -26.95 -14.87 -49.36
N ARG A 140 -27.68 -13.79 -49.04
CA ARG A 140 -28.82 -13.34 -49.84
C ARG A 140 -28.40 -12.96 -51.27
N LEU A 141 -27.28 -12.25 -51.43
CA LEU A 141 -26.74 -11.91 -52.76
C LEU A 141 -26.31 -13.14 -53.54
N PHE A 142 -25.68 -14.13 -52.88
CA PHE A 142 -25.27 -15.37 -53.52
C PHE A 142 -26.50 -16.15 -54.01
N ILE A 143 -27.51 -16.35 -53.15
CA ILE A 143 -28.76 -17.05 -53.51
C ILE A 143 -29.46 -16.33 -54.67
N VAL A 144 -29.63 -15.01 -54.61
CA VAL A 144 -30.27 -14.24 -55.69
C VAL A 144 -29.47 -14.35 -56.99
N LYS A 145 -28.13 -14.31 -56.94
CA LYS A 145 -27.29 -14.44 -58.12
C LYS A 145 -27.36 -15.86 -58.71
N THR A 146 -27.36 -16.90 -57.88
CA THR A 146 -27.47 -18.29 -58.33
C THR A 146 -28.86 -18.58 -58.91
N VAL A 147 -29.93 -18.09 -58.30
CA VAL A 147 -31.31 -18.22 -58.82
C VAL A 147 -31.52 -17.39 -60.09
N GLY A 148 -30.90 -16.21 -60.19
CA GLY A 148 -30.94 -15.36 -61.38
C GLY A 148 -30.15 -15.94 -62.57
N LEU A 149 -29.08 -16.71 -62.32
CA LEU A 149 -28.35 -17.45 -63.35
C LEU A 149 -29.05 -18.74 -63.81
N ASN A 150 -29.89 -19.34 -62.95
CA ASN A 150 -30.64 -20.56 -63.28
C ASN A 150 -31.98 -20.28 -64.03
N ARG A 151 -32.29 -19.01 -64.35
CA ARG A 151 -33.51 -18.60 -65.06
C ARG A 151 -33.22 -17.91 -66.41
N ARG A 152 -31.99 -18.01 -66.92
CA ARG A 152 -31.60 -17.64 -68.29
C ARG A 152 -31.18 -18.87 -69.06
#